data_AF-A0AAE9PVI4-F1
#
_entry.id   AF-A0AAE9PVI4-F1
#
_cell.length_a   1.000
_cell.length_b   1.000
_cell.length_c   1.000
_cell.angle_alpha   90.00
_cell.angle_beta   90.00
_cell.angle_gamma   90.00
#
_symmetry.space_group_name_H-M   'P 1'
#
loop_
_entity.id
_entity.type
_entity.pdbx_description
1 polymer ?
#
loop_
_entity_poly.entity_id
_entity_poly.type
_entity_poly.pdbx_seq_one_letter_code
_entity_poly.pdbx_strand_id
1 'polypeptide(L)'
;MIEKGPDAFLARKTAILDLTMELGLEAELVSTNPKAKSACILHKGKLHTMPMGFILGIPTKLTPFIRTGLISPLGKARAALDLIIPAKKGDADESLGDFIKRRLGKEVLDQITEPLLSGIYAGDTHSLSLMSTFPQFKLMEQKHGSLIKGMSKGAGKSQQYKTNCRISLRKVCFFLIG
;
A
#
# COMPACT_ATOMS: atom_id res chain seq x y z
N MET A 1 6.48 21.94 15.99
CA MET A 1 5.79 22.36 14.76
C MET A 1 4.56 21.48 14.60
N ILE A 2 3.42 22.04 14.22
CA ILE A 2 2.16 21.30 14.05
C ILE A 2 1.60 21.69 12.69
N GLU A 3 1.36 20.71 11.84
CA GLU A 3 0.76 20.90 10.53
C GLU A 3 -0.76 20.98 10.63
N LYS A 4 -1.38 21.88 9.86
CA LYS A 4 -2.85 22.02 9.77
C LYS A 4 -3.46 21.25 8.59
N GLY A 5 -2.63 20.65 7.74
CA GLY A 5 -3.02 20.04 6.47
C GLY A 5 -2.13 18.83 6.12
N PRO A 6 -1.83 18.60 4.82
CA PRO A 6 -0.94 17.52 4.42
C PRO A 6 0.42 17.64 5.12
N ASP A 7 0.83 16.59 5.80
CA ASP A 7 2.03 16.56 6.64
C ASP A 7 3.25 15.92 5.95
N ALA A 8 3.00 15.10 4.93
CA ALA A 8 4.04 14.41 4.19
C ALA A 8 3.62 14.06 2.76
N PHE A 9 4.60 13.76 1.91
CA PHE A 9 4.40 13.23 0.57
C PHE A 9 5.28 12.00 0.30
N LEU A 10 4.91 11.25 -0.73
CA LEU A 10 5.62 10.04 -1.13
C LEU A 10 6.75 10.39 -2.10
N ALA A 11 8.00 10.30 -1.64
CA ALA A 11 9.21 10.59 -2.43
C ALA A 11 9.33 9.79 -3.76
N ARG A 12 8.58 8.70 -3.93
CA ARG A 12 8.52 7.97 -5.21
C ARG A 12 7.81 8.73 -6.34
N LYS A 13 7.01 9.75 -6.02
CA LYS A 13 6.42 10.67 -6.99
C LYS A 13 7.36 11.88 -7.09
N THR A 14 8.17 11.92 -8.14
CA THR A 14 9.29 12.86 -8.22
C THR A 14 8.87 14.30 -8.43
N ALA A 15 7.69 14.57 -8.99
CA ALA A 15 7.26 15.93 -9.32
C ALA A 15 7.41 16.96 -8.19
N ILE A 16 7.14 16.57 -6.93
CA ILE A 16 7.35 17.46 -5.78
C ILE A 16 8.84 17.64 -5.48
N LEU A 17 9.65 16.57 -5.56
CA LEU A 17 11.09 16.64 -5.37
C LEU A 17 11.76 17.51 -6.45
N ASP A 18 11.34 17.32 -7.70
CA ASP A 18 11.84 18.07 -8.86
C ASP A 18 11.57 19.57 -8.65
N LEU A 19 10.36 19.93 -8.25
CA LEU A 19 10.00 21.32 -7.91
C LEU A 19 10.78 21.86 -6.70
N THR A 20 10.98 21.05 -5.66
CA THR A 20 11.77 21.46 -4.47
C THR A 20 13.21 21.79 -4.84
N MET A 21 13.83 21.00 -5.75
CA MET A 21 15.18 21.27 -6.26
C MET A 21 15.21 22.56 -7.10
N GLU A 22 14.24 22.76 -7.98
CA GLU A 22 14.14 24.00 -8.79
C GLU A 22 14.01 25.27 -7.93
N LEU A 23 13.36 25.16 -6.77
CA LEU A 23 13.19 26.27 -5.82
C LEU A 23 14.35 26.41 -4.82
N GLY A 24 15.34 25.50 -4.84
CA GLY A 24 16.45 25.51 -3.89
C GLY A 24 16.07 25.15 -2.44
N LEU A 25 14.95 24.47 -2.24
CA LEU A 25 14.39 24.11 -0.91
C LEU A 25 14.83 22.71 -0.43
N GLU A 26 15.82 22.11 -1.09
CA GLU A 26 16.29 20.75 -0.81
C GLU A 26 16.81 20.55 0.62
N ALA A 27 17.43 21.57 1.21
CA ALA A 27 17.95 21.53 2.58
C ALA A 27 16.84 21.43 3.64
N GLU A 28 15.60 21.76 3.27
CA GLU A 28 14.43 21.68 4.15
C GLU A 28 13.73 20.33 4.10
N LEU A 29 14.14 19.43 3.19
CA LEU A 29 13.54 18.10 3.09
C LEU A 29 13.92 17.22 4.30
N VAL A 30 12.93 16.93 5.14
CA VAL A 30 13.08 16.03 6.29
C VAL A 30 12.58 14.63 5.93
N SER A 31 13.47 13.64 6.02
CA SER A 31 13.09 12.23 5.87
C SER A 31 12.38 11.69 7.11
N THR A 32 11.52 10.70 6.92
CA THR A 32 10.83 10.01 8.02
C THR A 32 11.84 9.32 8.93
N ASN A 33 11.62 9.37 10.25
CA ASN A 33 12.52 8.77 11.23
C ASN A 33 12.60 7.23 11.04
N PRO A 34 13.76 6.66 10.69
CA PRO A 34 13.90 5.23 10.44
C PRO A 34 13.76 4.37 11.71
N LYS A 35 13.85 4.97 12.89
CA LYS A 35 13.66 4.31 14.19
C LYS A 35 12.20 4.38 14.68
N ALA A 36 11.33 5.12 14.01
CA ALA A 36 9.92 5.20 14.38
C ALA A 36 9.24 3.84 14.24
N LYS A 37 8.36 3.51 15.20
CA LYS A 37 7.60 2.24 15.18
C LYS A 37 6.68 2.20 13.97
N SER A 38 6.53 1.00 13.41
CA SER A 38 5.60 0.71 12.31
C SER A 38 4.17 1.12 12.65
N ALA A 39 3.37 1.41 11.61
CA ALA A 39 1.94 1.66 11.73
C ALA A 39 1.24 0.58 12.59
N CYS A 40 0.29 1.01 13.42
CA CYS A 40 -0.45 0.14 14.33
C CYS A 40 -1.96 0.21 14.05
N ILE A 41 -2.67 -0.87 14.32
CA ILE A 41 -4.13 -0.95 14.27
C ILE A 41 -4.62 -1.23 15.68
N LEU A 42 -5.59 -0.43 16.15
CA LEU A 42 -6.29 -0.70 17.39
C LEU A 42 -7.40 -1.72 17.13
N HIS A 43 -7.32 -2.89 17.76
CA HIS A 43 -8.35 -3.92 17.65
C HIS A 43 -8.64 -4.51 19.02
N LYS A 44 -9.92 -4.54 19.43
CA LYS A 44 -10.38 -5.07 20.73
C LYS A 44 -9.59 -4.52 21.93
N GLY A 45 -9.34 -3.20 21.93
CA GLY A 45 -8.61 -2.52 23.01
C GLY A 45 -7.11 -2.81 23.06
N LYS A 46 -6.55 -3.49 22.07
CA LYS A 46 -5.11 -3.79 21.97
C LYS A 46 -4.52 -3.19 20.71
N LEU A 47 -3.34 -2.60 20.82
CA LEU A 47 -2.58 -2.12 19.67
C LEU A 47 -1.82 -3.29 19.04
N HIS A 48 -2.11 -3.53 17.77
CA HIS A 48 -1.43 -4.51 16.95
C HIS A 48 -0.54 -3.79 15.95
N THR A 49 0.76 -4.12 15.92
CA THR A 49 1.65 -3.64 14.87
C THR A 49 1.21 -4.23 13.53
N MET A 50 1.19 -3.40 12.49
CA MET A 50 0.95 -3.86 11.12
C MET A 50 1.98 -4.94 10.76
N PRO A 51 1.55 -6.15 10.37
CA PRO A 51 2.50 -7.20 10.02
C PRO A 51 3.30 -6.80 8.79
N MET A 52 4.58 -7.18 8.76
CA MET A 52 5.38 -7.00 7.55
C MET A 52 4.78 -7.78 6.38
N GLY A 53 4.98 -7.31 5.14
CA GLY A 53 4.46 -8.01 3.97
C GLY A 53 2.99 -7.74 3.67
N PHE A 54 2.44 -6.62 4.14
CA PHE A 54 1.19 -6.07 3.64
C PHE A 54 1.47 -4.90 2.72
N ILE A 55 0.74 -4.80 1.61
CA ILE A 55 0.73 -3.64 0.72
C ILE A 55 -0.71 -3.17 0.63
N LEU A 56 -1.01 -1.95 1.10
CA LEU A 56 -2.35 -1.38 1.10
C LEU A 56 -3.41 -2.31 1.74
N GLY A 57 -3.04 -2.96 2.85
CA GLY A 57 -3.92 -3.90 3.55
C GLY A 57 -4.03 -5.29 2.90
N ILE A 58 -3.37 -5.52 1.76
CA ILE A 58 -3.35 -6.83 1.09
C ILE A 58 -2.13 -7.65 1.54
N PRO A 59 -2.30 -8.89 2.01
CA PRO A 59 -1.18 -9.75 2.36
C PRO A 59 -0.42 -10.18 1.09
N THR A 60 0.88 -9.89 1.06
CA THR A 60 1.82 -10.30 0.00
C THR A 60 2.78 -11.41 0.47
N LYS A 61 2.76 -11.73 1.77
CA LYS A 61 3.47 -12.87 2.36
C LYS A 61 2.54 -13.60 3.31
N LEU A 62 2.41 -14.91 3.14
CA LEU A 62 1.53 -15.74 3.96
C LEU A 62 2.04 -15.90 5.40
N THR A 63 3.34 -16.02 5.61
CA THR A 63 3.93 -16.23 6.95
C THR A 63 3.55 -15.13 7.96
N PRO A 64 3.76 -13.82 7.69
CA PRO A 64 3.37 -12.76 8.62
C PRO A 64 1.85 -12.61 8.74
N PHE A 65 1.09 -12.91 7.67
CA PHE A 65 -0.37 -12.93 7.70
C PHE A 65 -0.92 -14.00 8.65
N ILE A 66 -0.35 -15.21 8.65
CA ILE A 66 -0.80 -16.30 9.51
C ILE A 66 -0.42 -16.03 10.98
N ARG A 67 0.70 -15.35 11.24
CA ARG A 67 1.16 -15.03 12.60
C ARG A 67 0.42 -13.88 13.26
N THR A 68 -0.27 -13.02 12.51
CA THR A 68 -0.95 -11.88 13.12
C THR A 68 -2.13 -12.31 14.01
N GLY A 69 -2.27 -11.65 15.15
CA GLY A 69 -3.42 -11.79 16.04
C GLY A 69 -4.61 -10.89 15.67
N LEU A 70 -4.51 -10.13 14.57
CA LEU A 70 -5.62 -9.34 14.04
C LEU A 70 -6.72 -10.29 13.54
N ILE A 71 -6.38 -11.14 12.57
CA ILE A 71 -7.35 -12.01 11.89
C ILE A 71 -7.50 -13.35 12.62
N SER A 72 -8.74 -13.78 12.82
CA SER A 72 -9.09 -15.09 13.36
C SER A 72 -8.61 -16.24 12.45
N PRO A 73 -8.48 -17.48 12.96
CA PRO A 73 -8.17 -18.64 12.12
C PRO A 73 -9.16 -18.83 10.95
N LEU A 74 -10.45 -18.55 11.18
CA LEU A 74 -11.49 -18.62 10.14
C LEU A 74 -11.32 -17.52 9.09
N GLY A 75 -11.01 -16.30 9.51
CA GLY A 75 -10.70 -15.20 8.59
C GLY A 75 -9.46 -15.48 7.75
N LYS A 76 -8.44 -16.11 8.32
CA LYS A 76 -7.24 -16.54 7.59
C LYS A 76 -7.56 -17.59 6.56
N ALA A 77 -8.34 -18.61 6.92
CA ALA A 77 -8.80 -19.63 5.98
C ALA A 77 -9.63 -19.00 4.86
N ARG A 78 -10.53 -18.06 5.20
CA ARG A 78 -11.33 -17.32 4.21
C ARG A 78 -10.48 -16.50 3.26
N ALA A 79 -9.44 -15.83 3.75
CA ALA A 79 -8.52 -15.06 2.92
C ALA A 79 -7.68 -15.97 2.01
N ALA A 80 -7.30 -17.15 2.48
CA ALA A 80 -6.59 -18.15 1.67
C ALA A 80 -7.41 -18.64 0.46
N LEU A 81 -8.74 -18.59 0.54
CA LEU A 81 -9.61 -18.91 -0.61
C LEU A 81 -9.40 -17.97 -1.80
N ASP A 82 -8.80 -16.80 -1.62
CA ASP A 82 -8.42 -15.93 -2.75
C ASP A 82 -7.60 -16.65 -3.81
N LEU A 83 -6.81 -17.67 -3.42
CA LEU A 83 -5.98 -18.46 -4.34
C LEU A 83 -6.79 -19.35 -5.29
N ILE A 84 -8.05 -19.64 -4.96
CA ILE A 84 -8.93 -20.55 -5.70
C ILE A 84 -10.20 -19.87 -6.23
N ILE A 85 -10.59 -18.72 -5.68
CA ILE A 85 -11.75 -17.96 -6.16
C ILE A 85 -11.49 -17.48 -7.60
N PRO A 86 -12.33 -17.82 -8.60
CA PRO A 86 -12.12 -17.42 -9.98
C PRO A 86 -12.20 -15.90 -10.15
N ALA A 87 -11.48 -15.36 -11.14
CA ALA A 87 -11.57 -13.96 -11.54
C ALA A 87 -13.01 -13.58 -11.94
N LYS A 88 -13.49 -12.41 -11.50
CA LYS A 88 -14.81 -11.90 -11.93
C LYS A 88 -14.71 -11.53 -13.41
N LYS A 89 -15.61 -12.06 -14.23
CA LYS A 89 -15.71 -11.74 -15.65
C LYS A 89 -16.31 -10.35 -15.86
N GLY A 90 -15.86 -9.65 -16.90
CA GLY A 90 -16.33 -8.32 -17.27
C GLY A 90 -15.57 -7.17 -16.60
N ASP A 91 -15.81 -5.98 -17.13
CA ASP A 91 -15.13 -4.73 -16.77
C ASP A 91 -16.02 -3.76 -15.97
N ALA A 92 -17.14 -4.26 -15.45
CA ALA A 92 -17.99 -3.49 -14.55
C ALA A 92 -17.20 -3.10 -13.30
N ASP A 93 -17.23 -1.80 -12.99
CA ASP A 93 -16.64 -1.28 -11.77
C ASP A 93 -17.41 -1.80 -10.55
N GLU A 94 -16.70 -1.96 -9.44
CA GLU A 94 -17.28 -2.35 -8.16
C GLU A 94 -16.63 -1.55 -7.04
N SER A 95 -17.29 -1.47 -5.89
CA SER A 95 -16.69 -0.78 -4.76
C SER A 95 -15.43 -1.53 -4.28
N LEU A 96 -14.47 -0.76 -3.77
CA LEU A 96 -13.26 -1.31 -3.19
C LEU A 96 -13.58 -2.24 -2.01
N GLY A 97 -14.52 -1.86 -1.15
CA GLY A 97 -14.99 -2.67 -0.04
C GLY A 97 -15.53 -4.02 -0.51
N ASP A 98 -16.41 -4.03 -1.52
CA ASP A 98 -17.00 -5.27 -2.04
C ASP A 98 -15.96 -6.16 -2.72
N PHE A 99 -15.04 -5.57 -3.47
CA PHE A 99 -13.92 -6.29 -4.08
C PHE A 99 -13.08 -7.02 -3.02
N ILE A 100 -12.68 -6.31 -1.96
CA ILE A 100 -11.84 -6.85 -0.90
C ILE A 100 -12.59 -7.90 -0.08
N LYS A 101 -13.86 -7.64 0.27
CA LYS A 101 -14.72 -8.59 0.97
C LYS A 101 -14.91 -9.88 0.18
N ARG A 102 -15.11 -9.79 -1.14
CA ARG A 102 -15.23 -10.95 -2.03
C ARG A 102 -13.94 -11.75 -2.11
N ARG A 103 -12.78 -11.09 -2.19
CA ARG A 103 -11.48 -11.72 -2.34
C ARG A 103 -10.95 -12.28 -1.01
N LEU A 104 -10.76 -11.41 -0.03
CA LEU A 104 -10.07 -11.69 1.23
C LEU A 104 -11.01 -11.96 2.40
N GLY A 105 -12.29 -11.61 2.28
CA GLY A 105 -13.27 -11.78 3.33
C GLY A 105 -13.50 -10.53 4.18
N LYS A 106 -14.61 -10.52 4.92
CA LYS A 106 -15.04 -9.41 5.79
C LYS A 106 -14.00 -9.06 6.84
N GLU A 107 -13.36 -10.07 7.45
CA GLU A 107 -12.43 -9.82 8.55
C GLU A 107 -11.19 -9.05 8.11
N VAL A 108 -10.67 -9.33 6.91
CA VAL A 108 -9.53 -8.58 6.35
C VAL A 108 -9.94 -7.16 5.97
N LEU A 109 -11.15 -6.99 5.41
CA LEU A 109 -11.70 -5.68 5.11
C LEU A 109 -11.78 -4.82 6.39
N ASP A 110 -12.59 -5.24 7.35
CA ASP A 110 -12.95 -4.41 8.51
C ASP A 110 -11.76 -4.14 9.44
N GLN A 111 -10.84 -5.11 9.59
CA GLN A 111 -9.78 -5.00 10.59
C GLN A 111 -8.47 -4.47 10.03
N ILE A 112 -8.26 -4.51 8.72
CA ILE A 112 -6.97 -4.12 8.12
C ILE A 112 -7.18 -3.09 7.02
N THR A 113 -7.95 -3.44 5.99
CA THR A 113 -8.04 -2.61 4.79
C THR A 113 -8.81 -1.32 5.07
N GLU A 114 -9.95 -1.40 5.73
CA GLU A 114 -10.80 -0.24 6.02
C GLU A 114 -10.15 0.76 6.99
N PRO A 115 -9.53 0.36 8.13
CA PRO A 115 -8.78 1.29 8.98
C PRO A 115 -7.60 1.95 8.26
N LEU A 116 -6.94 1.24 7.37
CA LEU A 116 -5.82 1.79 6.61
C LEU A 116 -6.28 2.80 5.57
N LEU A 117 -7.34 2.48 4.84
CA LEU A 117 -7.81 3.31 3.73
C LEU A 117 -8.65 4.50 4.17
N SER A 118 -9.42 4.36 5.26
CA SER A 118 -10.07 5.51 5.91
C SER A 118 -9.03 6.55 6.36
N GLY A 119 -7.84 6.13 6.79
CA GLY A 119 -6.75 7.07 7.09
C GLY A 119 -6.18 7.82 5.88
N ILE A 120 -6.32 7.29 4.66
CA ILE A 120 -5.77 7.91 3.43
C ILE A 120 -6.84 8.73 2.70
N TYR A 121 -8.07 8.21 2.63
CA TYR A 121 -9.15 8.78 1.81
C TYR A 121 -10.29 9.37 2.64
N ALA A 122 -10.26 9.24 3.98
CA ALA A 122 -11.31 9.72 4.90
C ALA A 122 -12.74 9.30 4.50
N GLY A 123 -12.89 8.16 3.83
CA GLY A 123 -14.14 7.74 3.19
C GLY A 123 -14.49 6.28 3.40
N ASP A 124 -15.76 5.97 3.19
CA ASP A 124 -16.32 4.61 3.23
C ASP A 124 -15.81 3.79 2.04
N THR A 125 -15.17 2.65 2.32
CA THR A 125 -14.63 1.77 1.28
C THR A 125 -15.69 1.18 0.36
N HIS A 126 -16.95 1.11 0.80
CA HIS A 126 -18.08 0.68 -0.03
C HIS A 126 -18.55 1.75 -1.02
N SER A 127 -18.15 3.01 -0.84
CA SER A 127 -18.43 4.10 -1.77
C SER A 127 -17.28 4.38 -2.75
N LEU A 128 -16.08 3.86 -2.48
CA LEU A 128 -14.89 4.08 -3.31
C LEU A 128 -14.89 3.18 -4.54
N SER A 129 -14.90 3.78 -5.73
CA SER A 129 -14.69 3.07 -7.00
C SER A 129 -13.34 2.37 -7.02
N LEU A 130 -13.32 1.06 -7.30
CA LEU A 130 -12.10 0.29 -7.45
C LEU A 130 -11.28 0.79 -8.64
N MET A 131 -11.93 1.02 -9.79
CA MET A 131 -11.24 1.43 -11.02
C MET A 131 -10.64 2.84 -10.95
N SER A 132 -11.25 3.76 -10.20
CA SER A 132 -10.71 5.11 -10.03
C SER A 132 -9.59 5.17 -8.97
N THR A 133 -9.61 4.29 -7.97
CA THR A 133 -8.68 4.39 -6.82
C THR A 133 -7.53 3.39 -6.90
N PHE A 134 -7.83 2.12 -7.19
CA PHE A 134 -6.86 1.02 -7.20
C PHE A 134 -7.06 0.08 -8.41
N PRO A 135 -7.00 0.60 -9.66
CA PRO A 135 -7.19 -0.22 -10.86
C PRO A 135 -6.19 -1.39 -10.93
N GLN A 136 -5.01 -1.24 -10.33
CA GLN A 136 -4.01 -2.31 -10.22
C GLN A 136 -4.53 -3.58 -9.54
N PHE A 137 -5.47 -3.49 -8.59
CA PHE A 137 -6.02 -4.68 -7.94
C PHE A 137 -6.86 -5.51 -8.89
N LYS A 138 -7.68 -4.84 -9.72
CA LYS A 138 -8.45 -5.49 -10.78
C LYS A 138 -7.54 -6.16 -11.81
N LEU A 139 -6.48 -5.46 -12.22
CA LEU A 139 -5.48 -6.01 -13.14
C LEU A 139 -4.75 -7.23 -12.54
N MET A 140 -4.40 -7.19 -11.26
CA MET A 140 -3.77 -8.32 -10.58
C MET A 140 -4.72 -9.52 -10.48
N GLU A 141 -6.00 -9.30 -10.15
CA GLU A 141 -7.05 -10.33 -10.16
C GLU A 141 -7.17 -10.98 -11.55
N GLN A 142 -7.32 -10.18 -12.60
CA GLN A 142 -7.51 -10.68 -13.97
C GLN A 142 -6.29 -11.45 -14.48
N LYS A 143 -5.08 -10.93 -14.24
CA LYS A 143 -3.83 -11.51 -14.75
C LYS A 143 -3.41 -12.78 -14.00
N HIS A 144 -3.66 -12.84 -12.70
CA HIS A 144 -3.13 -13.92 -11.85
C HIS A 144 -4.20 -14.85 -11.28
N GLY A 145 -5.48 -14.54 -11.48
CA GLY A 145 -6.63 -15.25 -10.92
C GLY A 145 -6.85 -14.99 -9.43
N SER A 146 -5.86 -14.43 -8.74
CA SER A 146 -5.82 -14.20 -7.30
C SER A 146 -5.14 -12.86 -7.00
N LEU A 147 -5.72 -12.11 -6.06
CA LEU A 147 -5.19 -10.84 -5.62
C LEU A 147 -3.88 -11.03 -4.84
N ILE A 148 -3.84 -11.98 -3.90
CA ILE A 148 -2.65 -12.30 -3.09
C ILE A 148 -1.49 -12.69 -4.00
N LYS A 149 -1.73 -13.59 -4.96
CA LYS A 149 -0.72 -14.06 -5.90
C LYS A 149 -0.21 -12.92 -6.79
N GLY A 150 -1.12 -12.08 -7.29
CA GLY A 150 -0.75 -10.96 -8.14
C GLY A 150 0.05 -9.89 -7.40
N MET A 151 -0.38 -9.52 -6.19
CA MET A 151 0.33 -8.54 -5.37
C MET A 151 1.70 -9.06 -4.90
N SER A 152 1.82 -10.36 -4.60
CA SER A 152 3.11 -10.97 -4.23
C SER A 152 4.12 -10.94 -5.39
N LYS A 153 3.67 -11.17 -6.63
CA LYS A 153 4.51 -11.09 -7.83
C LYS A 153 4.80 -9.64 -8.24
N GLY A 154 3.84 -8.74 -8.04
CA GLY A 154 3.98 -7.30 -8.32
C GLY A 154 4.91 -6.58 -7.34
N ALA A 155 4.95 -7.01 -6.08
CA ALA A 155 5.83 -6.46 -5.05
C ALA A 155 7.33 -6.53 -5.43
N GLY A 156 7.72 -7.51 -6.26
CA GLY A 156 9.07 -7.61 -6.81
C GLY A 156 9.39 -6.58 -7.90
N LYS A 157 8.39 -6.08 -8.64
CA LYS A 157 8.59 -5.09 -9.72
C LYS A 157 8.58 -3.64 -9.22
N SER A 158 7.93 -3.35 -8.10
CA SER A 158 8.03 -2.04 -7.44
C SER A 158 9.45 -1.71 -6.94
N GLN A 159 10.31 -2.74 -6.79
CA GLN A 159 11.72 -2.58 -6.43
C GLN A 159 12.58 -2.04 -7.59
N GLN A 160 12.11 -2.07 -8.84
CA GLN A 160 12.87 -1.58 -10.00
C GLN A 160 13.02 -0.04 -10.00
N TYR A 161 12.18 0.68 -9.25
CA TYR A 161 12.37 2.13 -8.99
C TYR A 161 13.42 2.42 -7.91
N LYS A 162 13.81 1.43 -7.09
CA LYS A 162 14.83 1.58 -6.05
C LYS A 162 16.25 1.63 -6.60
N THR A 163 16.48 1.14 -7.82
CA THR A 163 17.80 1.11 -8.46
C THR A 163 18.18 2.41 -9.16
N ASN A 164 17.20 3.23 -9.59
CA ASN A 164 17.50 4.54 -10.19
C ASN A 164 17.71 5.67 -9.16
N CYS A 165 17.28 5.49 -7.91
CA CYS A 165 17.48 6.50 -6.85
C CYS A 165 18.88 6.43 -6.19
N ARG A 166 19.81 5.64 -6.75
CA ARG A 166 21.23 5.61 -6.33
C ARG A 166 22.22 6.12 -7.38
N ILE A 167 21.76 6.58 -8.55
CA ILE A 167 22.64 7.06 -9.62
C ILE A 167 22.18 8.43 -10.13
N SER A 168 22.02 9.40 -9.23
CA SER A 168 22.08 10.83 -9.60
C SER A 168 22.52 11.72 -8.44
N LEU A 169 23.43 11.24 -7.59
CA LEU A 169 24.10 12.06 -6.56
C LEU A 169 25.61 12.20 -6.83
N ARG A 170 26.13 11.63 -7.92
CA ARG A 170 27.55 11.72 -8.30
C ARG A 170 27.85 12.48 -9.60
N LYS A 171 26.83 12.84 -10.40
CA LYS A 171 27.06 13.47 -11.72
C LYS A 171 26.95 14.99 -11.77
N VAL A 172 26.57 15.65 -10.67
CA VAL A 172 26.45 17.13 -10.63
C VAL A 172 27.66 17.81 -9.96
N CYS A 173 28.65 17.05 -9.48
CA CYS A 173 29.92 17.64 -9.00
C CYS A 173 30.97 17.88 -10.10
N PHE A 174 30.68 17.59 -11.38
CA PHE A 174 31.69 17.68 -12.45
C PHE A 174 31.44 18.75 -13.52
N PHE A 175 30.47 19.65 -13.33
CA PHE A 175 30.18 20.72 -14.30
C PHE A 175 30.39 22.14 -13.76
N LEU A 176 31.21 22.30 -12.72
CA LEU A 176 31.51 23.61 -12.12
C LEU A 176 33.00 23.87 -11.88
N ILE A 177 33.91 23.12 -12.50
CA ILE A 177 35.33 23.49 -12.59
C ILE A 177 35.84 23.04 -13.96
N GLY A 178 36.07 24.00 -14.87
CA GLY A 178 36.61 23.79 -16.22
C GLY A 178 36.10 24.83 -17.20
#